data_AF-A0A820HHV4-F1
#
_entry.id   AF-A0A820HHV4-F1
#
_cell.length_a   1.000
_cell.length_b   1.000
_cell.length_c   1.000
_cell.angle_alpha   90.00
_cell.angle_beta   90.00
_cell.angle_gamma   90.00
#
_symmetry.space_group_name_H-M   'P 1'
#
loop_
_entity.id
_entity.type
_entity.pdbx_description
1 polymer ?
#
loop_
_entity_poly.entity_id
_entity_poly.type
_entity_poly.pdbx_seq_one_letter_code
_entity_poly.pdbx_strand_id
1 'polypeptide(L)'
;MFINIVMMLLITMISTILCRKVTLSNVIPRRDTDGNIMDAHDGNLFYHDGLYYYYGASYGLCKEPPGPSGCTEWHIGGCGFQLNHNVSLYTSTDLSVWTFH
;
A
#
# COMPACT_ATOMS: atom_id res chain seq x y z
N MET A 1 31.36 36.57 12.71
CA MET A 1 31.59 35.56 11.65
C MET A 1 31.71 34.14 12.22
N PHE A 2 32.53 33.90 13.25
CA PHE A 2 32.68 32.57 13.89
C PHE A 2 31.40 31.99 14.52
N ILE A 3 30.58 32.80 15.19
CA ILE A 3 29.33 32.34 15.84
C ILE A 3 28.32 31.79 14.81
N ASN A 4 28.24 32.40 13.62
CA ASN A 4 27.32 31.98 12.56
C ASN A 4 27.72 30.62 11.95
N ILE A 5 29.02 30.32 11.89
CA ILE A 5 29.52 29.04 11.36
C ILE A 5 29.22 27.90 12.34
N VAL A 6 29.39 28.14 13.65
CA VAL A 6 29.05 27.16 14.70
C VAL A 6 27.54 26.88 14.72
N MET A 7 26.70 27.90 14.56
CA MET A 7 25.25 27.73 14.49
C MET A 7 24.80 26.95 13.25
N MET A 8 25.40 27.22 12.08
CA MET A 8 25.14 26.45 10.85
C MET A 8 25.56 24.98 10.99
N LEU A 9 26.71 24.69 11.60
CA LEU A 9 27.16 23.32 11.85
C LEU A 9 26.20 22.57 12.79
N LEU A 10 25.71 23.22 13.86
CA LEU A 10 24.76 22.61 14.79
C LEU A 10 23.41 22.31 14.14
N ILE A 11 22.93 23.17 13.24
CA ILE A 11 21.64 22.97 12.53
C ILE A 11 21.73 21.80 11.54
N THR A 12 22.87 21.61 10.86
CA THR A 12 23.04 20.49 9.92
C THR A 12 23.11 19.12 10.58
N MET A 13 23.47 19.05 11.87
CA MET A 13 23.63 17.79 12.61
C MET A 13 22.33 17.24 13.20
N ILE A 14 21.21 17.97 13.11
CA ILE A 14 19.87 17.54 13.57
C ILE A 14 19.02 17.10 12.37
N SER A 15 19.61 16.33 11.46
CA SER A 15 18.83 15.62 10.43
C SER A 15 18.42 14.28 11.03
N THR A 16 17.23 14.21 11.64
CA THR A 16 16.69 12.95 12.15
C THR A 16 16.29 12.06 10.99
N ILE A 17 17.01 10.94 10.79
CA ILE A 17 16.58 9.91 9.85
C ILE A 17 15.41 9.18 10.48
N LEU A 18 14.19 9.47 10.02
CA LEU A 18 13.02 8.66 10.32
C LEU A 18 13.15 7.33 9.60
N CYS A 19 13.45 6.28 10.36
CA CYS A 19 13.42 4.91 9.89
C CYS A 19 12.20 4.21 10.50
N ARG A 20 11.49 3.42 9.68
CA ARG A 20 10.41 2.57 10.15
C ARG A 20 10.71 1.12 9.81
N LYS A 21 10.66 0.26 10.82
CA LYS A 21 10.65 -1.19 10.61
C LYS A 21 9.29 -1.59 10.02
N VAL A 22 9.32 -2.22 8.84
CA VAL A 22 8.14 -2.76 8.16
C VAL A 22 8.32 -4.27 8.00
N THR A 23 7.25 -5.03 8.23
CA THR A 23 7.21 -6.47 7.94
C THR A 23 6.36 -6.67 6.70
N LEU A 24 6.94 -7.26 5.66
CA LEU A 24 6.18 -7.75 4.50
C LEU A 24 5.79 -9.19 4.79
N SER A 25 4.49 -9.47 4.75
CA SER A 25 3.95 -10.80 5.01
C SER A 25 3.13 -11.28 3.81
N ASN A 26 3.37 -12.52 3.41
CA ASN A 26 2.51 -13.23 2.46
C ASN A 26 1.42 -14.06 3.17
N VAL A 27 1.31 -13.96 4.50
CA VAL A 27 0.37 -14.75 5.32
C VAL A 27 -0.65 -13.85 6.02
N ILE A 28 -0.22 -12.69 6.52
CA ILE A 28 -1.09 -11.73 7.20
C ILE A 28 -1.40 -10.59 6.22
N PRO A 29 -2.68 -10.28 5.96
CA PRO A 29 -3.05 -9.23 5.01
C PRO A 29 -2.56 -7.87 5.46
N ARG A 30 -2.15 -7.05 4.49
CA ARG A 30 -1.83 -5.65 4.73
C ARG A 30 -3.10 -4.86 5.02
N ARG A 31 -3.02 -3.91 5.95
CA ARG A 31 -4.13 -3.04 6.32
C ARG A 31 -3.83 -1.57 6.02
N ASP A 32 -4.85 -0.83 5.65
CA ASP A 32 -4.79 0.62 5.45
C ASP A 32 -4.85 1.38 6.79
N THR A 33 -4.87 2.72 6.72
CA THR A 33 -4.95 3.61 7.88
C THR A 33 -6.22 3.44 8.72
N ASP A 34 -7.30 2.93 8.13
CA ASP A 34 -8.57 2.69 8.82
C ASP A 34 -8.63 1.26 9.38
N GLY A 35 -7.59 0.45 9.15
CA GLY A 35 -7.50 -0.93 9.60
C GLY A 35 -8.20 -1.93 8.68
N ASN A 36 -8.73 -1.50 7.52
CA ASN A 36 -9.33 -2.39 6.54
C ASN A 36 -8.25 -3.16 5.78
N ILE A 37 -8.57 -4.37 5.30
CA ILE A 37 -7.66 -5.11 4.42
C ILE A 37 -7.52 -4.34 3.11
N MET A 38 -6.29 -4.17 2.64
CA MET A 38 -6.05 -3.58 1.33
C MET A 38 -6.49 -4.54 0.22
N ASP A 39 -7.55 -4.18 -0.48
CA ASP A 39 -8.16 -4.96 -1.57
C ASP A 39 -7.75 -4.35 -2.92
N ALA A 40 -6.51 -4.59 -3.31
CA ALA A 40 -5.99 -4.19 -4.62
C ALA A 40 -5.12 -5.33 -5.16
N HIS A 41 -5.66 -6.06 -6.12
CA HIS A 41 -5.07 -7.24 -6.73
C HIS A 41 -4.60 -6.94 -8.15
N ASP A 42 -3.54 -7.64 -8.58
CA ASP A 42 -3.02 -7.62 -9.96
C ASP A 42 -2.81 -6.19 -10.51
N GLY A 43 -2.39 -5.32 -9.59
CA GLY A 43 -2.28 -3.89 -9.78
C GLY A 43 -0.91 -3.42 -10.23
N ASN A 44 -0.72 -2.11 -10.18
CA ASN A 44 0.59 -1.50 -10.38
C ASN A 44 0.82 -0.32 -9.44
N LEU A 45 2.09 -0.01 -9.21
CA LEU A 45 2.56 1.09 -8.38
C LEU A 45 3.19 2.15 -9.28
N PHE A 46 2.82 3.42 -9.08
CA PHE A 46 3.56 4.53 -9.67
C PHE A 46 3.81 5.63 -8.64
N TYR A 47 4.91 6.37 -8.85
CA TYR A 47 5.31 7.47 -7.99
C TYR A 47 5.16 8.79 -8.74
N HIS A 48 4.50 9.76 -8.11
CA HIS A 48 4.30 11.09 -8.65
C HIS A 48 4.22 12.12 -7.51
N ASP A 49 4.98 13.20 -7.62
CA ASP A 49 4.94 14.36 -6.71
C ASP A 49 5.03 14.01 -5.22
N GLY A 50 5.97 13.14 -4.84
CA GLY A 50 6.15 12.77 -3.43
C GLY A 50 5.24 11.64 -2.94
N LEU A 51 4.34 11.14 -3.78
CA LEU A 51 3.33 10.17 -3.40
C LEU A 51 3.38 8.91 -4.29
N TYR A 52 3.33 7.76 -3.64
CA TYR A 52 3.11 6.47 -4.28
C TYR A 52 1.63 6.20 -4.40
N TYR A 53 1.21 5.75 -5.57
CA TYR A 53 -0.14 5.36 -5.90
C TYR A 53 -0.13 3.87 -6.25
N TYR A 54 -0.87 3.07 -5.50
CA TYR A 54 -1.07 1.66 -5.77
C TYR A 54 -2.53 1.45 -6.16
N TYR A 55 -2.76 1.06 -7.40
CA TYR A 55 -4.10 0.76 -7.91
C TYR A 55 -4.18 -0.70 -8.33
N GLY A 56 -5.34 -1.32 -8.17
CA GLY A 56 -5.56 -2.71 -8.53
C GLY A 56 -7.04 -3.09 -8.52
N ALA A 57 -7.34 -4.28 -9.04
CA ALA A 57 -8.70 -4.81 -9.01
C ALA A 57 -9.15 -5.05 -7.57
N SER A 58 -10.35 -4.59 -7.23
CA SER A 58 -11.03 -4.87 -5.98
C SER A 58 -11.84 -6.15 -6.12
N TYR A 59 -11.58 -7.13 -5.24
CA TYR A 59 -12.29 -8.40 -5.19
C TYR A 59 -13.46 -8.36 -4.20
N GLY A 60 -13.63 -7.29 -3.40
CA GLY A 60 -14.60 -7.19 -2.31
C GLY A 60 -16.09 -7.34 -2.68
N LEU A 61 -16.46 -7.23 -3.97
CA LEU A 61 -17.79 -7.59 -4.46
C LEU A 61 -17.99 -9.10 -4.63
N CYS A 62 -16.92 -9.86 -4.48
CA CYS A 62 -16.92 -11.29 -4.63
C CYS A 62 -16.76 -12.02 -3.30
N LYS A 63 -17.69 -12.93 -3.02
CA LYS A 63 -17.64 -13.84 -1.88
C LYS A 63 -17.75 -15.26 -2.40
N GLU A 64 -16.64 -15.81 -2.87
CA GLU A 64 -16.60 -17.24 -3.17
C GLU A 64 -16.57 -18.05 -1.87
N PRO A 65 -17.25 -19.22 -1.82
CA PRO A 65 -16.96 -20.20 -0.81
C PRO A 65 -15.48 -20.61 -0.89
N PRO A 66 -14.81 -20.80 0.25
CA PRO A 66 -13.43 -21.27 0.24
C PRO A 66 -13.36 -22.69 -0.33
N GLY A 67 -12.61 -22.86 -1.43
CA GLY A 67 -12.24 -24.17 -1.96
C GLY A 67 -10.88 -24.65 -1.42
N PRO A 68 -10.38 -25.82 -1.86
CA PRO A 68 -9.11 -26.38 -1.39
C PRO A 68 -7.89 -25.50 -1.69
N SER A 69 -7.98 -24.56 -2.64
CA SER A 69 -6.96 -23.56 -2.98
C SER A 69 -7.34 -22.12 -2.59
N GLY A 70 -8.44 -21.92 -1.87
CA GLY A 70 -8.98 -20.60 -1.50
C GLY A 70 -10.16 -20.12 -2.36
N CYS A 71 -10.36 -20.71 -3.54
CA CYS A 71 -11.49 -20.48 -4.46
C CYS A 71 -12.12 -21.83 -4.84
N THR A 72 -13.44 -21.89 -5.04
CA THR A 72 -14.15 -23.14 -5.34
C THR A 72 -14.09 -23.45 -6.84
N GLU A 73 -14.26 -22.45 -7.71
CA GLU A 73 -14.22 -22.60 -9.16
C GLU A 73 -13.57 -21.40 -9.87
N TRP A 74 -12.50 -21.68 -10.62
CA TRP A 74 -11.88 -20.69 -11.50
C TRP A 74 -12.57 -20.62 -12.86
N HIS A 75 -13.02 -19.42 -13.25
CA HIS A 75 -13.54 -19.14 -14.59
C HIS A 75 -13.57 -17.63 -14.88
N ILE A 76 -13.53 -17.26 -16.16
CA ILE A 76 -13.71 -15.87 -16.61
C ILE A 76 -15.12 -15.40 -16.22
N GLY A 77 -15.21 -14.21 -15.62
CA GLY A 77 -16.46 -13.67 -15.07
C GLY A 77 -16.76 -14.15 -13.64
N GLY A 78 -15.97 -15.11 -13.14
CA GLY A 78 -16.08 -15.65 -11.79
C GLY A 78 -15.39 -14.78 -10.74
N CYS A 79 -15.35 -15.28 -9.51
CA CYS A 79 -14.73 -14.58 -8.40
C CYS A 79 -13.24 -14.31 -8.61
N GLY A 80 -12.79 -13.09 -8.32
CA GLY A 80 -11.40 -12.69 -8.57
C GLY A 80 -11.01 -12.58 -10.05
N PHE A 81 -11.91 -12.89 -10.99
CA PHE A 81 -11.69 -12.77 -12.43
C PHE A 81 -12.92 -12.19 -13.13
N GLN A 82 -13.63 -11.31 -12.43
CA GLN A 82 -14.80 -10.62 -12.95
C GLN A 82 -14.37 -9.68 -14.08
N LEU A 83 -15.20 -9.59 -15.12
CA LEU A 83 -14.92 -8.68 -16.23
C LEU A 83 -15.22 -7.22 -15.89
N ASN A 84 -15.75 -6.95 -14.70
CA ASN A 84 -16.23 -5.67 -14.22
C ASN A 84 -15.73 -5.37 -12.79
N HIS A 85 -14.49 -5.75 -12.47
CA HIS A 85 -13.89 -5.36 -11.20
C HIS A 85 -13.92 -3.85 -10.99
N ASN A 86 -14.29 -3.44 -9.78
CA ASN A 86 -13.95 -2.09 -9.32
C ASN A 86 -12.43 -1.95 -9.24
N VAL A 87 -11.93 -0.73 -9.32
CA VAL A 87 -10.51 -0.43 -9.13
C VAL A 87 -10.36 0.28 -7.80
N SER A 88 -9.58 -0.32 -6.90
CA SER A 88 -9.17 0.31 -5.65
C SER A 88 -7.94 1.19 -5.89
N LEU A 89 -7.87 2.32 -5.20
CA LEU A 89 -6.69 3.18 -5.18
C LEU A 89 -6.23 3.39 -3.73
N TYR A 90 -4.94 3.17 -3.50
CA TYR A 90 -4.29 3.46 -2.24
C TYR A 90 -3.10 4.38 -2.48
N THR A 91 -2.81 5.25 -1.51
CA THR A 91 -1.63 6.13 -1.56
C THR A 91 -0.74 5.98 -0.35
N SER A 92 0.56 6.19 -0.54
CA SER A 92 1.57 6.17 0.52
C SER A 92 2.67 7.19 0.22
N THR A 93 3.22 7.85 1.24
CA THR A 93 4.42 8.69 1.08
C THR A 93 5.72 7.91 1.25
N ASP A 94 5.66 6.72 1.86
CA ASP A 94 6.84 5.98 2.32
C ASP A 94 6.77 4.46 2.06
N LEU A 95 5.77 4.01 1.30
CA LEU A 95 5.43 2.60 1.03
C LEU A 95 5.05 1.78 2.28
N SER A 96 4.98 2.40 3.46
CA SER A 96 4.75 1.74 4.75
C SER A 96 3.32 1.91 5.25
N VAL A 97 2.74 3.11 5.12
CA VAL A 97 1.34 3.44 5.45
C VAL A 97 0.56 3.68 4.19
N TRP A 98 -0.65 3.10 4.11
CA TRP A 98 -1.50 3.25 2.94
C TRP A 98 -2.86 3.83 3.34
N THR A 99 -3.31 4.82 2.59
CA THR A 99 -4.64 5.43 2.74
C THR A 99 -5.47 5.10 1.50
N PHE A 100 -6.71 4.66 1.71
CA PHE A 100 -7.68 4.35 0.66
C PHE A 100 -8.33 5.63 0.11
N HIS A 101 -8.69 5.63 -1.19
CA HIS A 101 -9.36 6.73 -1.90
C HIS A 101 -10.59 6.25 -2.65
#